data_AF-A0A7X0R076-F1
#
_entry.id   AF-A0A7X0R076-F1
#
_cell.length_a   1.000
_cell.length_b   1.000
_cell.length_c   1.000
_cell.angle_alpha   90.00
_cell.angle_beta   90.00
_cell.angle_gamma   90.00
#
_symmetry.space_group_name_H-M   'P 1'
#
loop_
_entity.id
_entity.type
_entity.pdbx_description
1 polymer ?
#
loop_
_entity_poly.entity_id
_entity_poly.type
_entity_poly.pdbx_seq_one_letter_code
_entity_poly.pdbx_strand_id
1 'polypeptide(L)'
;MDEIYRDLTVQVIGGTGCLFQPACEEFTYVLTAKHNILSDNESVLDKEDIEIISHRNNERHKHVVLDILLDDSEDAAIIIIEKITGWSIDLMVLEPMPDYKVHLFGYPDCREGHTWRAEYKIRQNGIRSSVFEISPEERHIGSITEGASIVGMSGCGVFAEVHSIPTFLIGIEFELVDNKTGSGRLQCLSIDVFDSLAKSNDLPGLTPYHLVDFTSYLDYWEQMRMEPTVTGVFRAESEILINNNVTPLFVKDKFQDALILALDNKLLQRKELWEGVYELMTYKQFITPHEATTAQEVVEALCQNHKIIYTGDEYWAGSFAHVLKKNIKDLKPGAYIIFNSEDKRGVFIYSGDKLKTHIGRVDRTQFNIGEGIVPHNDFIFIHIEYLRRTIESCDSLFSDTELTPQEIKQEIVQILKKSFGYESIKIEK
;
A
#
# COMPACT_ATOMS: atom_id res chain seq x y z
N MET A 1 4.57 3.38 16.13
CA MET A 1 4.29 1.98 15.75
C MET A 1 3.11 1.44 16.54
N ASP A 2 3.16 1.39 17.88
CA ASP A 2 2.05 0.88 18.70
C ASP A 2 0.73 1.67 18.55
N GLU A 3 0.83 2.97 18.24
CA GLU A 3 -0.32 3.82 17.95
C GLU A 3 -1.08 3.41 16.69
N ILE A 4 -0.38 3.00 15.62
CA ILE A 4 -1.03 2.56 14.37
C ILE A 4 -1.86 1.30 14.64
N TYR A 5 -1.29 0.33 15.33
CA TYR A 5 -2.00 -0.91 15.63
C TYR A 5 -3.17 -0.71 16.58
N ARG A 6 -3.04 0.17 17.58
CA ARG A 6 -4.15 0.56 18.45
C ARG A 6 -5.29 1.20 17.64
N ASP A 7 -4.97 2.10 16.72
CA ASP A 7 -5.96 2.78 15.88
C ASP A 7 -6.66 1.82 14.89
N LEU A 8 -6.06 0.65 14.62
CA LEU A 8 -6.64 -0.43 13.80
C LEU A 8 -7.37 -1.51 14.62
N THR A 9 -7.43 -1.38 15.94
CA THR A 9 -7.99 -2.40 16.83
C THR A 9 -9.23 -1.86 17.53
N VAL A 10 -10.27 -2.69 17.63
CA VAL A 10 -11.52 -2.38 18.34
C VAL A 10 -11.86 -3.45 19.37
N GLN A 11 -12.60 -3.07 20.39
CA GLN A 11 -13.26 -4.00 21.29
C GLN A 11 -14.55 -4.48 20.64
N VAL A 12 -14.80 -5.79 20.68
CA VAL A 12 -16.03 -6.43 20.19
C VAL A 12 -16.56 -7.31 21.32
N ILE A 13 -17.55 -6.83 22.07
CA ILE A 13 -18.19 -7.55 23.20
C ILE A 13 -17.18 -8.34 24.07
N GLY A 14 -17.01 -9.65 23.83
CA GLY A 14 -16.16 -10.58 24.58
C GLY A 14 -14.76 -10.79 24.01
N GLY A 15 -14.35 -9.97 23.03
CA GLY A 15 -13.06 -10.09 22.36
C GLY A 15 -12.62 -8.82 21.64
N THR A 16 -11.82 -9.02 20.61
CA THR A 16 -11.17 -7.99 19.81
C THR A 16 -11.64 -8.06 18.36
N GLY A 17 -11.57 -6.95 17.63
CA GLY A 17 -11.68 -6.91 16.18
C GLY A 17 -10.59 -6.05 15.55
N CYS A 18 -10.36 -6.24 14.26
CA CYS A 18 -9.45 -5.43 13.46
C CYS A 18 -10.25 -4.59 12.44
N LEU A 19 -10.01 -3.28 12.46
CA LEU A 19 -10.59 -2.36 11.49
C LEU A 19 -9.93 -2.53 10.12
N PHE A 20 -10.75 -2.67 9.10
CA PHE A 20 -10.32 -2.64 7.72
C PHE A 20 -11.23 -1.69 6.94
N GLN A 21 -10.61 -0.79 6.17
CA GLN A 21 -11.35 0.12 5.30
C GLN A 21 -11.39 -0.47 3.89
N PRO A 22 -12.49 -1.13 3.51
CA PRO A 22 -12.62 -1.66 2.15
C PRO A 22 -12.65 -0.53 1.14
N ALA A 23 -12.49 -0.98 -0.09
CA ALA A 23 -12.54 -0.24 -1.33
C ALA A 23 -13.92 0.41 -1.65
N CYS A 24 -14.54 1.11 -0.69
CA CYS A 24 -15.82 1.80 -0.84
C CYS A 24 -15.96 3.01 0.11
N GLU A 25 -16.98 3.83 -0.13
CA GLU A 25 -17.30 5.02 0.68
C GLU A 25 -18.37 4.79 1.76
N GLU A 26 -19.05 3.65 1.72
CA GLU A 26 -20.31 3.48 2.46
C GLU A 26 -20.11 2.99 3.89
N PHE A 27 -19.08 2.19 4.14
CA PHE A 27 -18.90 1.50 5.41
C PHE A 27 -17.43 1.18 5.72
N THR A 28 -17.21 0.66 6.93
CA THR A 28 -15.93 0.11 7.39
C THR A 28 -16.17 -1.31 7.90
N TYR A 29 -15.18 -2.20 7.76
CA TYR A 29 -15.24 -3.56 8.29
C TYR A 29 -14.56 -3.66 9.65
N VAL A 30 -15.13 -4.50 10.51
CA VAL A 30 -14.45 -5.08 11.67
C VAL A 30 -14.33 -6.58 11.42
N LEU A 31 -13.10 -7.04 11.24
CA LEU A 31 -12.75 -8.44 11.08
C LEU A 31 -12.56 -9.05 12.47
N THR A 32 -13.25 -10.15 12.79
CA THR A 32 -13.19 -10.77 14.12
C THR A 32 -13.50 -12.27 14.06
N ALA A 33 -13.33 -12.96 15.18
CA ALA A 33 -13.76 -14.34 15.34
C ALA A 33 -15.28 -14.43 15.48
N LYS A 34 -15.92 -15.40 14.83
CA LYS A 34 -17.39 -15.54 14.86
C LYS A 34 -17.90 -15.78 16.29
N HIS A 35 -17.20 -16.58 17.10
CA HIS A 35 -17.63 -16.82 18.48
C HIS A 35 -17.71 -15.57 19.37
N ASN A 36 -17.04 -14.45 19.01
CA ASN A 36 -17.11 -13.20 19.78
C ASN A 36 -18.50 -12.55 19.77
N ILE A 37 -19.33 -12.91 18.79
CA ILE A 37 -20.67 -12.33 18.56
C ILE A 37 -21.78 -13.38 18.67
N LEU A 38 -21.47 -14.54 19.23
CA LEU A 38 -22.46 -15.56 19.57
C LEU A 38 -22.88 -15.41 21.03
N SER A 39 -24.16 -15.69 21.29
CA SER A 39 -24.70 -15.86 22.64
C SER A 39 -24.27 -17.20 23.24
N ASP A 40 -24.53 -17.40 24.53
CA ASP A 40 -24.30 -18.68 25.24
C ASP A 40 -25.00 -19.88 24.59
N ASN A 41 -26.06 -19.63 23.79
CA ASN A 41 -26.79 -20.66 23.04
C ASN A 41 -26.27 -20.84 21.60
N GLU A 42 -25.10 -20.30 21.28
CA GLU A 42 -24.48 -20.29 19.95
C GLU A 42 -25.32 -19.57 18.87
N SER A 43 -26.32 -18.78 19.27
CA SER A 43 -27.07 -17.92 18.36
C SER A 43 -26.34 -16.59 18.17
N VAL A 44 -26.34 -16.08 16.95
CA VAL A 44 -25.82 -14.73 16.64
C VAL A 44 -26.58 -13.69 17.47
N LEU A 45 -25.85 -12.75 18.07
CA LEU A 45 -26.44 -11.62 18.76
C LEU A 45 -27.14 -10.68 17.78
N ASP A 46 -28.22 -10.04 18.23
CA ASP A 46 -28.86 -8.99 17.45
C ASP A 46 -27.90 -7.80 17.26
N LYS A 47 -27.99 -7.11 16.11
CA LYS A 47 -27.05 -6.03 15.75
C LYS A 47 -27.00 -4.94 16.82
N GLU A 48 -28.13 -4.65 17.43
CA GLU A 48 -28.29 -3.65 18.48
C GLU A 48 -27.58 -4.01 19.79
N ASP A 49 -27.33 -5.31 20.01
CA ASP A 49 -26.65 -5.84 21.19
C ASP A 49 -25.14 -5.96 21.00
N ILE A 50 -24.65 -5.79 19.76
CA ILE A 50 -23.22 -5.81 19.44
C ILE A 50 -22.61 -4.43 19.66
N GLU A 51 -21.74 -4.34 20.68
CA GLU A 51 -21.00 -3.13 20.97
C GLU A 51 -19.57 -3.17 20.39
N ILE A 52 -19.30 -2.23 19.49
CA ILE A 52 -17.99 -2.00 18.89
C ILE A 52 -17.41 -0.69 19.40
N ILE A 53 -16.23 -0.74 20.03
CA ILE A 53 -15.58 0.42 20.62
C ILE A 53 -14.15 0.56 20.10
N SER A 54 -13.83 1.70 19.51
CA SER A 54 -12.45 2.12 19.22
C SER A 54 -11.94 3.10 20.29
N HIS A 55 -10.62 3.13 20.49
CA HIS A 55 -9.96 4.06 21.40
C HIS A 55 -8.97 4.93 20.65
N ARG A 56 -9.29 6.20 20.45
CA ARG A 56 -8.40 7.15 19.77
C ARG A 56 -8.22 8.40 20.60
N ASN A 57 -6.99 8.92 20.68
CA ASN A 57 -6.68 10.12 21.48
C ASN A 57 -7.12 10.03 22.96
N ASN A 58 -7.17 8.81 23.52
CA ASN A 58 -7.72 8.49 24.84
C ASN A 58 -9.24 8.71 24.99
N GLU A 59 -9.97 8.81 23.89
CA GLU A 59 -11.43 8.85 23.85
C GLU A 59 -12.00 7.53 23.32
N ARG A 60 -13.14 7.12 23.87
CA ARG A 60 -13.89 5.94 23.43
C ARG A 60 -14.91 6.36 22.39
N HIS A 61 -14.88 5.74 21.22
CA HIS A 61 -15.87 5.95 20.17
C HIS A 61 -16.65 4.67 19.96
N LYS A 62 -17.98 4.75 20.12
CA LYS A 62 -18.89 3.65 19.83
C LYS A 62 -19.32 3.72 18.38
N HIS A 63 -19.25 2.59 17.69
CA HIS A 63 -19.68 2.45 16.31
C HIS A 63 -21.07 1.81 16.22
N VAL A 64 -21.81 2.19 15.19
CA VAL A 64 -23.12 1.69 14.81
C VAL A 64 -22.95 0.49 13.87
N VAL A 65 -23.44 -0.67 14.30
CA VAL A 65 -23.45 -1.88 13.46
C VAL A 65 -24.55 -1.76 12.41
N LEU A 66 -24.17 -1.88 11.14
CA LEU A 66 -25.05 -1.88 9.98
C LEU A 66 -25.41 -3.31 9.55
N ASP A 67 -24.43 -4.20 9.51
CA ASP A 67 -24.63 -5.59 9.11
C ASP A 67 -23.57 -6.55 9.66
N ILE A 68 -23.83 -7.85 9.52
CA ILE A 68 -22.94 -8.92 9.97
C ILE A 68 -22.89 -10.02 8.90
N LEU A 69 -21.68 -10.38 8.49
CA LEU A 69 -21.42 -11.57 7.68
C LEU A 69 -20.74 -12.63 8.53
N LEU A 70 -21.19 -13.88 8.38
CA LEU A 70 -20.64 -15.03 9.09
C LEU A 70 -20.17 -16.07 8.09
N ASP A 71 -19.02 -16.66 8.34
CA ASP A 71 -18.59 -17.84 7.60
C ASP A 71 -19.26 -19.11 8.16
N ASP A 72 -19.81 -19.92 7.26
CA ASP A 72 -20.48 -21.17 7.61
C ASP A 72 -19.50 -22.27 8.04
N SER A 73 -18.25 -22.20 7.56
CA SER A 73 -17.24 -23.25 7.70
C SER A 73 -16.14 -22.94 8.71
N GLU A 74 -15.71 -21.68 8.76
CA GLU A 74 -14.64 -21.20 9.61
C GLU A 74 -15.20 -20.31 10.73
N ASP A 75 -14.39 -20.05 11.75
CA ASP A 75 -14.75 -19.17 12.87
C ASP A 75 -14.52 -17.68 12.54
N ALA A 76 -15.00 -17.24 11.38
CA ALA A 76 -14.82 -15.89 10.86
C ALA A 76 -16.13 -15.09 10.83
N ALA A 77 -16.05 -13.82 11.21
CA ALA A 77 -17.12 -12.85 11.04
C ALA A 77 -16.59 -11.49 10.53
N ILE A 78 -17.40 -10.83 9.71
CA ILE A 78 -17.20 -9.43 9.31
C ILE A 78 -18.38 -8.63 9.82
N ILE A 79 -18.12 -7.67 10.70
CA ILE A 79 -19.13 -6.72 11.17
C ILE A 79 -18.97 -5.45 10.33
N ILE A 80 -20.06 -5.04 9.68
CA ILE A 80 -20.11 -3.82 8.87
C ILE A 80 -20.60 -2.69 9.77
N ILE A 81 -19.79 -1.64 9.91
CA ILE A 81 -20.11 -0.46 10.70
C ILE A 81 -20.20 0.78 9.80
N GLU A 82 -20.71 1.89 10.35
CA GLU A 82 -20.67 3.17 9.64
C GLU A 82 -19.26 3.55 9.20
N LYS A 83 -19.15 4.22 8.05
CA LYS A 83 -17.88 4.68 7.51
C LYS A 83 -17.15 5.55 8.54
N ILE A 84 -15.95 5.12 8.92
CA ILE A 84 -15.06 5.95 9.72
C ILE A 84 -14.40 7.00 8.82
N THR A 85 -14.60 8.28 9.14
CA THR A 85 -14.04 9.42 8.40
C THR A 85 -13.04 10.21 9.24
N GLY A 86 -12.05 10.85 8.59
CA GLY A 86 -10.98 11.59 9.27
C GLY A 86 -9.97 10.71 10.03
N TRP A 87 -10.03 9.39 9.85
CA TRP A 87 -9.10 8.39 10.40
C TRP A 87 -8.44 7.67 9.22
N SER A 88 -7.10 7.62 9.21
CA SER A 88 -6.37 6.96 8.13
C SER A 88 -6.26 5.47 8.43
N ILE A 89 -7.29 4.71 8.04
CA ILE A 89 -7.27 3.23 8.10
C ILE A 89 -6.68 2.73 6.78
N ASP A 90 -5.35 2.85 6.65
CA ASP A 90 -4.59 2.37 5.48
C ASP A 90 -3.92 1.04 5.82
N LEU A 91 -4.73 -0.02 5.82
CA LEU A 91 -4.30 -1.36 6.16
C LEU A 91 -4.09 -2.20 4.90
N MET A 92 -2.87 -2.69 4.70
CA MET A 92 -2.52 -3.60 3.62
C MET A 92 -2.67 -5.05 4.07
N VAL A 93 -2.88 -5.98 3.13
CA VAL A 93 -3.07 -7.41 3.44
C VAL A 93 -2.02 -8.27 2.75
N LEU A 94 -1.59 -9.37 3.37
CA LEU A 94 -0.68 -10.32 2.74
C LEU A 94 -1.05 -11.76 3.10
N GLU A 95 -0.63 -12.69 2.24
CA GLU A 95 -0.63 -14.10 2.61
C GLU A 95 0.41 -14.38 3.72
N PRO A 96 0.11 -15.26 4.69
CA PRO A 96 1.05 -15.63 5.74
C PRO A 96 2.27 -16.37 5.18
N MET A 97 3.48 -15.98 5.57
CA MET A 97 4.73 -16.67 5.19
C MET A 97 5.62 -16.99 6.40
N PRO A 98 6.30 -18.17 6.44
CA PRO A 98 7.05 -18.60 7.63
C PRO A 98 8.19 -17.68 8.08
N ASP A 99 8.73 -16.85 7.18
CA ASP A 99 9.84 -15.94 7.44
C ASP A 99 9.41 -14.60 8.05
N TYR A 100 8.10 -14.35 8.15
CA TYR A 100 7.61 -13.11 8.76
C TYR A 100 7.75 -13.12 10.27
N LYS A 101 8.23 -11.99 10.78
CA LYS A 101 8.00 -11.59 12.17
C LYS A 101 6.59 -11.03 12.27
N VAL A 102 5.81 -11.51 13.23
CA VAL A 102 4.40 -11.11 13.36
C VAL A 102 4.10 -10.54 14.74
N HIS A 103 3.13 -9.63 14.78
CA HIS A 103 2.70 -8.91 15.98
C HIS A 103 1.19 -9.08 16.14
N LEU A 104 0.76 -9.35 17.38
CA LEU A 104 -0.66 -9.36 17.73
C LEU A 104 -0.96 -8.09 18.50
N PHE A 105 -2.14 -7.52 18.22
CA PHE A 105 -2.65 -6.36 18.94
C PHE A 105 -4.12 -6.51 19.25
N GLY A 106 -4.46 -6.53 20.53
CA GLY A 106 -5.83 -6.69 20.99
C GLY A 106 -6.08 -6.15 22.38
N TYR A 107 -7.29 -6.36 22.87
CA TYR A 107 -7.78 -5.91 24.17
C TYR A 107 -7.98 -7.12 25.09
N PRO A 108 -6.93 -7.56 25.82
CA PRO A 108 -7.11 -8.65 26.76
C PRO A 108 -7.95 -8.19 27.96
N ASP A 109 -8.84 -9.07 28.44
CA ASP A 109 -9.78 -8.81 29.54
C ASP A 109 -9.08 -8.37 30.82
N CYS A 110 -7.88 -8.91 31.07
CA CYS A 110 -7.09 -8.59 32.25
C CYS A 110 -6.50 -7.17 32.25
N ARG A 111 -6.76 -6.34 31.22
CA ARG A 111 -6.18 -5.00 31.08
C ARG A 111 -7.20 -3.86 30.92
N GLU A 112 -8.46 -4.06 31.32
CA GLU A 112 -9.51 -3.00 31.43
C GLU A 112 -9.50 -1.92 30.32
N GLY A 113 -9.42 -2.33 29.04
CA GLY A 113 -9.45 -1.41 27.90
C GLY A 113 -8.08 -0.84 27.49
N HIS A 114 -6.98 -1.39 27.98
CA HIS A 114 -5.64 -1.15 27.45
C HIS A 114 -5.24 -2.22 26.43
N THR A 115 -4.65 -1.80 25.33
CA THR A 115 -4.14 -2.73 24.31
C THR A 115 -2.90 -3.49 24.78
N TRP A 116 -2.67 -4.66 24.22
CA TRP A 116 -1.46 -5.45 24.42
C TRP A 116 -0.85 -5.88 23.09
N ARG A 117 0.49 -5.80 23.03
CA ARG A 117 1.31 -6.27 21.91
C ARG A 117 2.13 -7.47 22.33
N ALA A 118 2.19 -8.49 21.47
CA ALA A 118 3.18 -9.54 21.58
C ALA A 118 3.77 -9.95 20.22
N GLU A 119 5.04 -10.35 20.23
CA GLU A 119 5.79 -10.76 19.05
C GLU A 119 5.80 -12.29 18.92
N TYR A 120 5.50 -12.77 17.72
CA TYR A 120 5.46 -14.18 17.38
C TYR A 120 6.17 -14.46 16.05
N LYS A 121 6.34 -15.75 15.75
CA LYS A 121 6.77 -16.26 14.45
C LYS A 121 5.75 -17.23 13.89
N ILE A 122 5.57 -17.23 12.57
CA ILE A 122 4.76 -18.21 11.87
C ILE A 122 5.49 -19.55 11.84
N ARG A 123 4.78 -20.64 12.11
CA ARG A 123 5.35 -21.99 12.05
C ARG A 123 5.29 -22.53 10.62
N GLN A 124 6.44 -22.96 10.10
CA GLN A 124 6.57 -23.47 8.72
C GLN A 124 5.62 -24.64 8.39
N ASN A 125 5.33 -25.50 9.37
CA ASN A 125 4.40 -26.63 9.22
C ASN A 125 2.97 -26.32 9.70
N GLY A 126 2.71 -25.06 10.08
CA GLY A 126 1.41 -24.62 10.60
C GLY A 126 0.49 -24.02 9.56
N ILE A 127 1.00 -23.72 8.35
CA ILE A 127 0.21 -23.08 7.28
C ILE A 127 -0.61 -24.15 6.54
N ARG A 128 -1.93 -24.00 6.58
CA ARG A 128 -2.95 -24.70 5.80
C ARG A 128 -3.69 -23.67 4.95
N SER A 129 -4.64 -24.11 4.11
CA SER A 129 -5.36 -23.20 3.19
C SER A 129 -6.01 -22.01 3.89
N SER A 130 -6.70 -22.24 5.02
CA SER A 130 -7.45 -21.20 5.75
C SER A 130 -6.87 -20.85 7.12
N VAL A 131 -5.92 -21.64 7.64
CA VAL A 131 -5.41 -21.52 9.01
C VAL A 131 -3.89 -21.50 9.02
N PHE A 132 -3.27 -20.68 9.87
CA PHE A 132 -1.86 -20.75 10.19
C PHE A 132 -1.61 -20.70 11.71
N GLU A 133 -0.49 -21.30 12.14
CA GLU A 133 -0.07 -21.27 13.55
C GLU A 133 1.06 -20.27 13.78
N ILE A 134 0.98 -19.57 14.90
CA ILE A 134 2.04 -18.70 15.40
C ILE A 134 2.51 -19.13 16.78
N SER A 135 3.78 -18.88 17.09
CA SER A 135 4.39 -19.21 18.38
C SER A 135 5.31 -18.10 18.88
N PRO A 136 5.34 -17.84 20.20
CA PRO A 136 6.20 -16.82 20.76
C PRO A 136 7.67 -17.21 20.59
N GLU A 137 8.56 -16.23 20.46
CA GLU A 137 9.99 -16.52 20.48
C GLU A 137 10.40 -17.05 21.87
N GLU A 138 11.29 -18.05 21.90
CA GLU A 138 11.68 -18.85 23.09
C GLU A 138 12.06 -18.03 24.34
N ARG A 139 12.35 -16.73 24.21
CA ARG A 139 12.72 -15.82 25.30
C ARG A 139 11.55 -15.20 26.08
N HIS A 140 10.30 -15.37 25.62
CA HIS A 140 9.12 -14.74 26.24
C HIS A 140 8.11 -15.73 26.84
N ILE A 141 8.46 -17.02 26.90
CA ILE A 141 7.58 -18.09 27.39
C ILE A 141 7.03 -17.77 28.79
N GLY A 142 7.85 -17.22 29.70
CA GLY A 142 7.43 -16.97 31.09
C GLY A 142 6.40 -15.83 31.30
N SER A 143 6.11 -15.01 30.28
CA SER A 143 5.15 -13.88 30.38
C SER A 143 3.82 -14.14 29.65
N ILE A 144 3.78 -15.14 28.75
CA ILE A 144 2.62 -15.45 27.90
C ILE A 144 1.86 -16.69 28.43
N THR A 145 2.49 -17.46 29.31
CA THR A 145 1.95 -18.73 29.86
C THR A 145 0.94 -18.59 30.99
N GLU A 146 0.66 -17.39 31.49
CA GLU A 146 -0.46 -17.20 32.40
C GLU A 146 -1.72 -17.07 31.54
N GLY A 147 -2.47 -18.15 31.34
CA GLY A 147 -3.68 -18.17 30.49
C GLY A 147 -4.73 -17.08 30.78
N ALA A 148 -4.60 -16.35 31.90
CA ALA A 148 -5.35 -15.13 32.19
C ALA A 148 -4.95 -13.90 31.34
N SER A 149 -3.82 -13.92 30.63
CA SER A 149 -3.30 -12.79 29.86
C SER A 149 -3.73 -12.76 28.38
N ILE A 150 -4.41 -13.81 27.89
CA ILE A 150 -4.82 -13.96 26.48
C ILE A 150 -6.35 -13.90 26.30
N VAL A 151 -7.13 -14.12 27.37
CA VAL A 151 -8.60 -13.95 27.32
C VAL A 151 -8.93 -12.53 26.86
N GLY A 152 -9.85 -12.39 25.89
CA GLY A 152 -10.19 -11.12 25.22
C GLY A 152 -9.38 -10.81 23.95
N MET A 153 -8.31 -11.58 23.66
CA MET A 153 -7.50 -11.37 22.44
C MET A 153 -8.12 -11.98 21.17
N SER A 154 -9.07 -12.90 21.32
CA SER A 154 -9.74 -13.54 20.17
C SER A 154 -10.32 -12.49 19.22
N GLY A 155 -10.11 -12.68 17.92
CA GLY A 155 -10.49 -11.74 16.87
C GLY A 155 -9.47 -10.62 16.64
N CYS A 156 -8.32 -10.64 17.30
CA CYS A 156 -7.28 -9.63 17.08
C CYS A 156 -6.56 -9.77 15.74
N GLY A 157 -6.13 -8.63 15.21
CA GLY A 157 -5.33 -8.58 13.98
C GLY A 157 -3.93 -9.15 14.18
N VAL A 158 -3.50 -9.98 13.23
CA VAL A 158 -2.14 -10.51 13.16
C VAL A 158 -1.39 -9.77 12.05
N PHE A 159 -0.35 -9.03 12.44
CA PHE A 159 0.35 -8.12 11.54
C PHE A 159 1.78 -8.60 11.25
N ALA A 160 2.13 -8.74 9.97
CA ALA A 160 3.48 -9.02 9.53
C ALA A 160 4.32 -7.75 9.37
N GLU A 161 5.58 -7.86 9.77
CA GLU A 161 6.62 -6.87 9.51
C GLU A 161 7.45 -7.30 8.29
N VAL A 162 7.43 -6.48 7.24
CA VAL A 162 8.13 -6.77 5.98
C VAL A 162 9.02 -5.58 5.63
N HIS A 163 10.32 -5.79 5.45
CA HIS A 163 11.31 -4.73 5.15
C HIS A 163 11.24 -3.53 6.11
N SER A 164 11.05 -3.78 7.41
CA SER A 164 10.85 -2.75 8.44
C SER A 164 9.58 -1.90 8.27
N ILE A 165 8.64 -2.35 7.45
CA ILE A 165 7.31 -1.74 7.27
C ILE A 165 6.31 -2.53 8.14
N PRO A 166 5.84 -1.95 9.25
CA PRO A 166 4.98 -2.62 10.21
C PRO A 166 3.52 -2.31 9.88
N THR A 167 2.82 -3.14 9.08
CA THR A 167 1.36 -2.94 8.88
C THR A 167 0.64 -4.02 8.07
N PHE A 168 1.26 -5.09 7.57
CA PHE A 168 0.50 -6.02 6.73
C PHE A 168 -0.38 -6.94 7.58
N LEU A 169 -1.70 -6.81 7.49
CA LEU A 169 -2.62 -7.76 8.09
C LEU A 169 -2.56 -9.08 7.32
N ILE A 170 -2.21 -10.16 8.01
CA ILE A 170 -2.08 -11.49 7.40
C ILE A 170 -3.16 -12.47 7.87
N GLY A 171 -3.89 -12.10 8.91
CA GLY A 171 -4.94 -12.93 9.47
C GLY A 171 -5.50 -12.39 10.76
N ILE A 172 -6.45 -13.15 11.31
CA ILE A 172 -7.15 -12.87 12.56
C ILE A 172 -6.95 -14.05 13.50
N GLU A 173 -6.53 -13.79 14.73
CA GLU A 173 -6.40 -14.82 15.77
C GLU A 173 -7.78 -15.27 16.26
N PHE A 174 -7.97 -16.56 16.51
CA PHE A 174 -9.27 -17.08 16.96
C PHE A 174 -9.18 -18.18 18.02
N GLU A 175 -8.05 -18.89 18.16
CA GLU A 175 -7.96 -19.99 19.12
C GLU A 175 -6.53 -20.27 19.60
N LEU A 176 -6.40 -20.78 20.83
CA LEU A 176 -5.20 -21.41 21.35
C LEU A 176 -5.10 -22.88 20.91
N VAL A 177 -3.97 -23.29 20.33
CA VAL A 177 -3.77 -24.67 19.81
C VAL A 177 -3.92 -25.73 20.92
N ASP A 178 -3.53 -25.41 22.16
CA ASP A 178 -3.63 -26.33 23.29
C ASP A 178 -3.68 -25.58 24.62
N ASN A 179 -4.91 -25.44 25.14
CA ASN A 179 -5.19 -24.83 26.44
C ASN A 179 -4.60 -25.60 27.64
N LYS A 180 -4.13 -26.84 27.45
CA LYS A 180 -3.65 -27.71 28.54
C LYS A 180 -2.14 -27.78 28.65
N THR A 181 -1.40 -27.63 27.55
CA THR A 181 0.07 -27.80 27.56
C THR A 181 0.85 -26.50 27.77
N GLY A 182 0.17 -25.34 27.80
CA GLY A 182 0.85 -24.06 28.01
C GLY A 182 1.87 -23.73 26.92
N SER A 183 1.67 -24.24 25.70
CA SER A 183 2.63 -24.06 24.61
C SER A 183 2.67 -22.63 24.07
N GLY A 184 1.69 -21.79 24.45
CA GLY A 184 1.57 -20.40 24.00
C GLY A 184 1.32 -20.25 22.49
N ARG A 185 0.95 -21.35 21.81
CA ARG A 185 0.70 -21.34 20.36
C ARG A 185 -0.73 -20.91 20.08
N LEU A 186 -0.87 -20.07 19.06
CA LEU A 186 -2.14 -19.52 18.62
C LEU A 186 -2.43 -19.97 17.18
N GLN A 187 -3.70 -20.15 16.89
CA GLN A 187 -4.25 -20.38 15.56
C GLN A 187 -4.86 -19.08 15.04
N CYS A 188 -4.62 -18.85 13.76
CA CYS A 188 -5.07 -17.66 13.07
C CYS A 188 -5.73 -18.07 11.76
N LEU A 189 -6.85 -17.43 11.43
CA LEU A 189 -7.46 -17.53 10.12
C LEU A 189 -6.70 -16.63 9.13
N SER A 190 -6.39 -17.16 7.95
CA SER A 190 -5.81 -16.38 6.86
C SER A 190 -6.75 -15.23 6.49
N ILE A 191 -6.17 -14.09 6.14
CA ILE A 191 -6.93 -12.93 5.67
C ILE A 191 -7.80 -13.24 4.43
N ASP A 192 -7.41 -14.24 3.64
CA ASP A 192 -8.16 -14.71 2.46
C ASP A 192 -9.55 -15.27 2.80
N VAL A 193 -9.73 -15.79 4.03
CA VAL A 193 -11.05 -16.25 4.50
C VAL A 193 -12.02 -15.08 4.54
N PHE A 194 -11.58 -13.95 5.10
CA PHE A 194 -12.39 -12.73 5.20
C PHE A 194 -12.58 -12.06 3.83
N ASP A 195 -11.54 -12.03 2.98
CA ASP A 195 -11.68 -11.53 1.61
C ASP A 195 -12.69 -12.34 0.79
N SER A 196 -12.65 -13.66 0.92
CA SER A 196 -13.61 -14.56 0.27
C SER A 196 -15.03 -14.36 0.81
N LEU A 197 -15.19 -14.24 2.13
CA LEU A 197 -16.49 -14.00 2.79
C LEU A 197 -17.13 -12.69 2.34
N ALA A 198 -16.36 -11.60 2.22
CA ALA A 198 -16.87 -10.33 1.71
C ALA A 198 -17.32 -10.48 0.24
N LYS A 199 -16.47 -11.07 -0.61
CA LYS A 199 -16.76 -11.24 -2.04
C LYS A 199 -17.93 -12.18 -2.33
N SER A 200 -18.11 -13.24 -1.54
CA SER A 200 -19.25 -14.17 -1.71
C SER A 200 -20.60 -13.56 -1.34
N ASN A 201 -20.58 -12.44 -0.62
CA ASN A 201 -21.77 -11.65 -0.25
C ASN A 201 -21.91 -10.38 -1.10
N ASP A 202 -21.29 -10.34 -2.29
CA ASP A 202 -21.33 -9.22 -3.23
C ASP A 202 -20.80 -7.89 -2.65
N LEU A 203 -19.94 -7.94 -1.64
CA LEU A 203 -19.28 -6.77 -1.07
C LEU A 203 -17.85 -6.60 -1.59
N PRO A 204 -17.28 -5.38 -1.50
CA PRO A 204 -15.87 -5.17 -1.82
C PRO A 204 -14.99 -6.05 -0.93
N GLY A 205 -14.03 -6.74 -1.56
CA GLY A 205 -13.02 -7.53 -0.85
C GLY A 205 -12.04 -6.66 -0.05
N LEU A 206 -11.03 -7.31 0.52
CA LEU A 206 -10.01 -6.68 1.36
C LEU A 206 -8.91 -6.01 0.52
N THR A 207 -9.32 -5.15 -0.39
CA THR A 207 -8.43 -4.28 -1.16
C THR A 207 -8.32 -2.93 -0.46
N PRO A 208 -7.09 -2.42 -0.21
CA PRO A 208 -6.90 -1.11 0.40
C PRO A 208 -7.59 0.00 -0.38
N TYR A 209 -8.20 0.93 0.37
CA TYR A 209 -9.02 2.00 -0.18
C TYR A 209 -8.25 2.93 -1.16
N HIS A 210 -6.97 3.19 -0.93
CA HIS A 210 -6.16 4.02 -1.83
C HIS A 210 -5.92 3.37 -3.20
N LEU A 211 -6.32 2.11 -3.43
CA LEU A 211 -6.23 1.48 -4.74
C LEU A 211 -7.49 1.71 -5.60
N VAL A 212 -8.57 2.22 -5.01
CA VAL A 212 -9.88 2.31 -5.68
C VAL A 212 -9.95 3.45 -6.65
N ASP A 213 -9.47 4.62 -6.24
CA ASP A 213 -9.67 5.85 -6.99
C ASP A 213 -8.50 6.80 -6.76
N PHE A 214 -8.05 7.47 -7.82
CA PHE A 214 -7.08 8.54 -7.72
C PHE A 214 -7.67 9.82 -7.09
N THR A 215 -8.99 9.90 -6.86
CA THR A 215 -9.61 11.00 -6.10
C THR A 215 -8.96 11.20 -4.72
N SER A 216 -8.58 10.13 -4.01
CA SER A 216 -7.89 10.23 -2.71
C SER A 216 -6.47 10.81 -2.79
N TYR A 217 -5.96 11.05 -4.00
CA TYR A 217 -4.64 11.60 -4.27
C TYR A 217 -4.71 13.06 -4.73
N LEU A 218 -5.89 13.67 -4.85
CA LEU A 218 -5.99 15.08 -5.27
C LEU A 218 -5.26 16.02 -4.31
N ASP A 219 -5.30 15.73 -3.02
CA ASP A 219 -4.62 16.50 -1.98
C ASP A 219 -3.10 16.27 -1.97
N TYR A 220 -2.60 15.33 -2.77
CA TYR A 220 -1.15 15.11 -2.96
C TYR A 220 -0.46 16.39 -3.44
N TRP A 221 -1.08 17.11 -4.39
CA TRP A 221 -0.51 18.33 -4.94
C TRP A 221 -0.47 19.48 -3.93
N GLU A 222 -1.39 19.51 -2.98
CA GLU A 222 -1.44 20.52 -1.92
C GLU A 222 -0.31 20.34 -0.89
N GLN A 223 0.24 19.12 -0.80
CA GLN A 223 1.40 18.83 0.03
C GLN A 223 2.71 19.30 -0.62
N MET A 224 2.69 19.63 -1.92
CA MET A 224 3.84 20.21 -2.59
C MET A 224 4.03 21.68 -2.17
N ARG A 225 5.28 22.12 -2.08
CA ARG A 225 5.62 23.50 -1.68
C ARG A 225 5.50 24.46 -2.86
N MET A 226 4.30 24.52 -3.43
CA MET A 226 4.01 25.30 -4.63
C MET A 226 2.92 26.34 -4.36
N GLU A 227 2.89 27.40 -5.15
CA GLU A 227 1.84 28.41 -5.11
C GLU A 227 0.47 27.78 -5.41
N PRO A 228 -0.63 28.23 -4.76
CA PRO A 228 -1.97 27.65 -4.92
C PRO A 228 -2.48 27.62 -6.36
N THR A 229 -2.06 28.58 -7.19
CA THR A 229 -2.42 28.61 -8.62
C THR A 229 -1.75 27.47 -9.37
N VAL A 230 -0.51 27.12 -9.04
CA VAL A 230 0.21 26.02 -9.66
C VAL A 230 -0.34 24.67 -9.21
N THR A 231 -0.61 24.50 -7.91
CA THR A 231 -1.28 23.28 -7.40
C THR A 231 -2.68 23.11 -8.01
N GLY A 232 -3.41 24.21 -8.22
CA GLY A 232 -4.69 24.21 -8.94
C GLY A 232 -4.59 23.69 -10.38
N VAL A 233 -3.52 24.03 -11.11
CA VAL A 233 -3.27 23.50 -12.46
C VAL A 233 -2.96 21.99 -12.44
N PHE A 234 -2.15 21.52 -11.47
CA PHE A 234 -1.90 20.08 -11.30
C PHE A 234 -3.17 19.31 -10.93
N ARG A 235 -4.00 19.87 -10.04
CA ARG A 235 -5.30 19.29 -9.66
C ARG A 235 -6.19 19.16 -10.89
N ALA A 236 -6.34 20.22 -11.68
CA ALA A 236 -7.17 20.22 -12.88
C ALA A 236 -6.73 19.18 -13.93
N GLU A 237 -5.42 19.02 -14.18
CA GLU A 237 -4.94 17.97 -15.10
C GLU A 237 -5.15 16.56 -14.54
N SER A 238 -5.03 16.39 -13.23
CA SER A 238 -5.24 15.09 -12.60
C SER A 238 -6.72 14.68 -12.57
N GLU A 239 -7.64 15.64 -12.45
CA GLU A 239 -9.08 15.41 -12.58
C GLU A 239 -9.46 14.86 -13.96
N ILE A 240 -8.71 15.18 -15.02
CA ILE A 240 -8.92 14.57 -16.35
C ILE A 240 -8.66 13.06 -16.29
N LEU A 241 -7.66 12.59 -15.55
CA LEU A 241 -7.38 11.17 -15.37
C LEU A 241 -8.50 10.46 -14.62
N ILE A 242 -8.96 11.08 -13.53
CA ILE A 242 -10.06 10.57 -12.69
C ILE A 242 -11.36 10.49 -13.51
N ASN A 243 -11.70 11.54 -14.24
CA ASN A 243 -12.91 11.59 -15.08
C ASN A 243 -12.89 10.56 -16.22
N ASN A 244 -11.71 10.09 -16.62
CA ASN A 244 -11.55 9.00 -17.58
C ASN A 244 -11.61 7.59 -16.94
N ASN A 245 -11.98 7.49 -15.66
CA ASN A 245 -12.06 6.24 -14.88
C ASN A 245 -10.72 5.50 -14.76
N VAL A 246 -9.60 6.23 -14.77
CA VAL A 246 -8.30 5.60 -14.48
C VAL A 246 -8.16 5.46 -12.98
N THR A 247 -7.93 4.23 -12.51
CA THR A 247 -7.75 3.92 -11.09
C THR A 247 -6.46 3.13 -10.85
N PRO A 248 -5.89 3.16 -9.63
CA PRO A 248 -4.75 2.32 -9.29
C PRO A 248 -5.03 0.83 -9.55
N LEU A 249 -6.20 0.33 -9.15
CA LEU A 249 -6.64 -1.04 -9.43
C LEU A 249 -6.69 -1.36 -10.92
N PHE A 250 -7.25 -0.45 -11.73
CA PHE A 250 -7.28 -0.64 -13.18
C PHE A 250 -5.86 -0.76 -13.76
N VAL A 251 -4.94 0.10 -13.33
CA VAL A 251 -3.54 0.07 -13.75
C VAL A 251 -2.86 -1.21 -13.26
N LYS A 252 -3.09 -1.61 -12.01
CA LYS A 252 -2.55 -2.85 -11.42
C LYS A 252 -3.00 -4.06 -12.22
N ASP A 253 -4.30 -4.22 -12.42
CA ASP A 253 -4.85 -5.46 -12.96
C ASP A 253 -4.63 -5.60 -14.47
N LYS A 254 -4.49 -4.50 -15.21
CA LYS A 254 -4.32 -4.53 -16.68
C LYS A 254 -2.92 -4.18 -17.18
N PHE A 255 -2.18 -3.36 -16.43
CA PHE A 255 -0.94 -2.73 -16.90
C PHE A 255 0.23 -2.87 -15.93
N GLN A 256 0.11 -3.62 -14.83
CA GLN A 256 1.21 -3.80 -13.88
C GLN A 256 2.49 -4.22 -14.60
N ASP A 257 2.47 -5.29 -15.39
CA ASP A 257 3.68 -5.76 -16.07
C ASP A 257 4.16 -4.80 -17.17
N ALA A 258 3.25 -3.96 -17.70
CA ALA A 258 3.52 -2.99 -18.75
C ALA A 258 4.12 -1.67 -18.22
N LEU A 259 3.73 -1.22 -17.03
CA LEU A 259 4.15 0.06 -16.45
C LEU A 259 5.03 -0.10 -15.22
N ILE A 260 4.75 -1.07 -14.35
CA ILE A 260 5.36 -1.23 -13.03
C ILE A 260 6.39 -2.35 -13.05
N LEU A 261 7.60 -2.06 -12.57
CA LEU A 261 8.63 -3.06 -12.32
C LEU A 261 8.65 -3.39 -10.82
N ALA A 262 7.82 -4.35 -10.43
CA ALA A 262 7.75 -4.82 -9.06
C ALA A 262 9.06 -5.55 -8.67
N LEU A 263 9.85 -4.93 -7.79
CA LEU A 263 11.00 -5.59 -7.17
C LEU A 263 10.54 -6.70 -6.22
N ASP A 264 9.47 -6.42 -5.48
CA ASP A 264 8.71 -7.32 -4.61
C ASP A 264 7.21 -7.04 -4.82
N ASN A 265 6.40 -8.08 -5.06
CA ASN A 265 4.96 -7.93 -5.30
C ASN A 265 4.22 -7.35 -4.10
N LYS A 266 4.77 -7.49 -2.88
CA LYS A 266 4.19 -6.90 -1.65
C LYS A 266 4.17 -5.37 -1.73
N LEU A 267 5.09 -4.78 -2.47
CA LEU A 267 5.16 -3.33 -2.66
C LEU A 267 4.05 -2.78 -3.56
N LEU A 268 3.34 -3.64 -4.30
CA LEU A 268 2.21 -3.22 -5.14
C LEU A 268 1.02 -2.70 -4.32
N GLN A 269 1.00 -2.95 -3.01
CA GLN A 269 -0.02 -2.43 -2.12
C GLN A 269 0.39 -1.10 -1.46
N ARG A 270 1.65 -0.67 -1.59
CA ARG A 270 2.14 0.56 -0.96
C ARG A 270 1.53 1.78 -1.63
N LYS A 271 0.91 2.65 -0.84
CA LYS A 271 0.35 3.92 -1.30
C LYS A 271 1.40 4.77 -2.03
N GLU A 272 2.63 4.77 -1.55
CA GLU A 272 3.73 5.57 -2.11
C GLU A 272 4.07 5.14 -3.54
N LEU A 273 3.98 3.85 -3.89
CA LEU A 273 4.10 3.43 -5.29
C LEU A 273 3.05 4.15 -6.15
N TRP A 274 1.80 4.14 -5.70
CA TRP A 274 0.67 4.70 -6.43
C TRP A 274 0.66 6.23 -6.47
N GLU A 275 1.21 6.91 -5.46
CA GLU A 275 1.52 8.33 -5.52
C GLU A 275 2.51 8.63 -6.65
N GLY A 276 3.54 7.79 -6.80
CA GLY A 276 4.50 7.90 -7.89
C GLY A 276 3.89 7.60 -9.27
N VAL A 277 2.99 6.61 -9.35
CA VAL A 277 2.23 6.34 -10.59
C VAL A 277 1.37 7.55 -10.94
N TYR A 278 0.57 8.04 -9.98
CA TYR A 278 -0.28 9.21 -10.13
C TYR A 278 0.50 10.44 -10.61
N GLU A 279 1.62 10.76 -9.97
CA GLU A 279 2.48 11.89 -10.35
C GLU A 279 3.04 11.75 -11.78
N LEU A 280 3.50 10.55 -12.16
CA LEU A 280 3.96 10.28 -13.54
C LEU A 280 2.83 10.44 -14.56
N MET A 281 1.65 9.93 -14.24
CA MET A 281 0.48 10.03 -15.11
C MET A 281 0.09 11.48 -15.34
N THR A 282 0.05 12.29 -14.28
CA THR A 282 -0.23 13.72 -14.37
C THR A 282 0.81 14.44 -15.22
N TYR A 283 2.11 14.18 -15.03
CA TYR A 283 3.16 14.75 -15.88
C TYR A 283 3.00 14.41 -17.35
N LYS A 284 2.58 13.19 -17.67
CA LYS A 284 2.35 12.77 -19.05
C LYS A 284 1.10 13.40 -19.65
N GLN A 285 0.05 13.57 -18.85
CA GLN A 285 -1.13 14.34 -19.24
C GLN A 285 -0.77 15.78 -19.62
N PHE A 286 0.19 16.41 -18.94
CA PHE A 286 0.72 17.71 -19.38
C PHE A 286 1.43 17.63 -20.74
N ILE A 287 2.41 16.72 -20.89
CA ILE A 287 3.30 16.68 -22.07
C ILE A 287 2.56 16.28 -23.34
N THR A 288 1.66 15.30 -23.21
CA THR A 288 0.88 14.72 -24.30
C THR A 288 -0.57 14.65 -23.84
N PRO A 289 -1.28 15.79 -23.81
CA PRO A 289 -2.68 15.83 -23.45
C PRO A 289 -3.43 14.91 -24.40
N HIS A 290 -3.95 13.81 -23.87
CA HIS A 290 -4.68 12.86 -24.68
C HIS A 290 -6.12 13.33 -24.85
N GLU A 291 -6.60 13.34 -26.08
CA GLU A 291 -8.05 13.36 -26.40
C GLU A 291 -8.69 11.97 -26.15
N ALA A 292 -7.98 11.07 -25.48
CA ALA A 292 -8.42 9.72 -25.19
C ALA A 292 -9.79 9.74 -24.51
N THR A 293 -10.67 8.85 -24.97
CA THR A 293 -12.03 8.74 -24.45
C THR A 293 -12.16 7.64 -23.40
N THR A 294 -11.07 6.90 -23.13
CA THR A 294 -11.06 5.75 -22.25
C THR A 294 -9.81 5.67 -21.38
N ALA A 295 -9.94 5.08 -20.19
CA ALA A 295 -8.83 4.77 -19.29
C ALA A 295 -7.70 3.96 -19.96
N GLN A 296 -8.07 3.04 -20.86
CA GLN A 296 -7.12 2.16 -21.54
C GLN A 296 -6.16 2.93 -22.43
N GLU A 297 -6.69 3.82 -23.28
CA GLU A 297 -5.88 4.64 -24.19
C GLU A 297 -4.90 5.54 -23.41
N VAL A 298 -5.37 6.12 -22.29
CA VAL A 298 -4.53 6.93 -21.40
C VAL A 298 -3.35 6.11 -20.86
N VAL A 299 -3.60 4.92 -20.30
CA VAL A 299 -2.56 4.09 -19.67
C VAL A 299 -1.62 3.44 -20.70
N GLU A 300 -2.12 3.05 -21.88
CA GLU A 300 -1.28 2.51 -22.94
C GLU A 300 -0.23 3.51 -23.43
N ALA A 301 -0.63 4.78 -23.58
CA ALA A 301 0.30 5.85 -23.93
C ALA A 301 1.41 6.04 -22.88
N LEU A 302 1.08 5.83 -21.61
CA LEU A 302 2.03 5.92 -20.48
C LEU A 302 3.05 4.77 -20.49
N CYS A 303 2.60 3.56 -20.85
CA CYS A 303 3.47 2.37 -20.91
C CYS A 303 4.51 2.46 -22.03
N GLN A 304 4.33 3.34 -23.02
CA GLN A 304 5.28 3.51 -24.11
C GLN A 304 6.57 4.19 -23.58
N ASN A 305 7.64 3.41 -23.48
CA ASN A 305 8.99 3.83 -23.10
C ASN A 305 9.19 4.25 -21.64
N HIS A 306 8.24 3.97 -20.74
CA HIS A 306 8.38 4.26 -19.31
C HIS A 306 8.12 3.01 -18.49
N LYS A 307 8.96 2.78 -17.50
CA LYS A 307 8.64 1.90 -16.38
C LYS A 307 8.81 2.68 -15.10
N ILE A 308 7.96 2.42 -14.12
CA ILE A 308 8.09 2.94 -12.77
C ILE A 308 8.44 1.81 -11.80
N ILE A 309 9.31 2.11 -10.85
CA ILE A 309 9.73 1.22 -9.78
C ILE A 309 9.53 1.95 -8.47
N TYR A 310 8.97 1.26 -7.50
CA TYR A 310 9.05 1.68 -6.11
C TYR A 310 10.08 0.84 -5.36
N THR A 311 10.91 1.50 -4.54
CA THR A 311 11.83 0.82 -3.61
C THR A 311 11.75 1.46 -2.23
N GLY A 312 11.71 0.63 -1.19
CA GLY A 312 11.86 1.05 0.20
C GLY A 312 13.33 1.18 0.63
N ASP A 313 14.29 0.92 -0.27
CA ASP A 313 15.71 1.03 0.04
C ASP A 313 16.11 2.48 0.34
N GLU A 314 16.99 2.69 1.33
CA GLU A 314 17.59 4.00 1.60
C GLU A 314 18.41 4.53 0.41
N TYR A 315 18.87 3.68 -0.51
CA TYR A 315 19.63 4.11 -1.67
C TYR A 315 19.11 3.44 -2.94
N TRP A 316 18.19 4.12 -3.62
CA TRP A 316 17.51 3.61 -4.81
C TRP A 316 18.46 3.23 -5.96
N ALA A 317 19.62 3.88 -6.07
CA ALA A 317 20.63 3.52 -7.07
C ALA A 317 21.35 2.19 -6.77
N GLY A 318 21.24 1.68 -5.54
CA GLY A 318 21.61 0.30 -5.20
C GLY A 318 20.74 -0.74 -5.91
N SER A 319 19.51 -0.39 -6.26
CA SER A 319 18.56 -1.32 -6.87
C SER A 319 18.75 -1.51 -8.38
N PHE A 320 19.66 -0.76 -9.05
CA PHE A 320 19.88 -0.85 -10.51
C PHE A 320 20.18 -2.27 -11.00
N ALA A 321 21.02 -2.99 -10.26
CA ALA A 321 21.36 -4.37 -10.58
C ALA A 321 20.13 -5.28 -10.54
N HIS A 322 19.23 -5.07 -9.57
CA HIS A 322 18.01 -5.84 -9.44
C HIS A 322 17.04 -5.56 -10.58
N VAL A 323 16.91 -4.30 -10.97
CA VAL A 323 16.08 -3.87 -12.10
C VAL A 323 16.52 -4.51 -13.40
N LEU A 324 17.82 -4.51 -13.71
CA LEU A 324 18.34 -5.09 -14.94
C LEU A 324 18.17 -6.62 -15.01
N LYS A 325 17.98 -7.29 -13.88
CA LYS A 325 17.67 -8.73 -13.79
C LYS A 325 16.19 -9.03 -14.00
N LYS A 326 15.30 -8.03 -13.86
CA LYS A 326 13.86 -8.16 -14.11
C LYS A 326 13.59 -8.12 -15.62
N ASN A 327 12.42 -8.61 -16.03
CA ASN A 327 12.05 -8.64 -17.44
C ASN A 327 11.78 -7.21 -17.96
N ILE A 328 12.77 -6.64 -18.64
CA ILE A 328 12.68 -5.32 -19.30
C ILE A 328 13.02 -5.43 -20.78
N LYS A 329 12.79 -6.62 -21.38
CA LYS A 329 13.09 -6.89 -22.80
C LYS A 329 12.31 -6.02 -23.77
N ASP A 330 11.11 -5.61 -23.37
CA ASP A 330 10.20 -4.85 -24.23
C ASP A 330 10.52 -3.34 -24.23
N LEU A 331 11.49 -2.90 -23.43
CA LEU A 331 11.93 -1.51 -23.43
C LEU A 331 12.80 -1.18 -24.65
N LYS A 332 12.46 -0.07 -25.31
CA LYS A 332 13.21 0.47 -26.45
C LYS A 332 14.40 1.31 -25.98
N PRO A 333 15.43 1.51 -26.83
CA PRO A 333 16.46 2.52 -26.58
C PRO A 333 15.84 3.90 -26.37
N GLY A 334 16.38 4.64 -25.39
CA GLY A 334 15.85 5.91 -24.90
C GLY A 334 14.74 5.77 -23.85
N ALA A 335 14.41 4.55 -23.39
CA ALA A 335 13.40 4.37 -22.36
C ALA A 335 13.81 4.94 -20.99
N TYR A 336 12.82 5.47 -20.29
CA TYR A 336 12.94 5.98 -18.93
C TYR A 336 12.55 4.90 -17.93
N ILE A 337 13.44 4.68 -16.95
CA ILE A 337 13.17 3.86 -15.79
C ILE A 337 13.09 4.82 -14.60
N ILE A 338 11.86 5.04 -14.13
CA ILE A 338 11.50 6.02 -13.11
C ILE A 338 11.50 5.33 -11.75
N PHE A 339 12.22 5.88 -10.79
CA PHE A 339 12.25 5.44 -9.42
C PHE A 339 11.39 6.35 -8.56
N ASN A 340 10.60 5.73 -7.69
CA ASN A 340 10.04 6.35 -6.51
C ASN A 340 10.60 5.63 -5.27
N SER A 341 11.04 6.37 -4.27
CA SER A 341 11.55 5.80 -3.02
C SER A 341 11.29 6.71 -1.84
N GLU A 342 11.32 6.10 -0.65
CA GLU A 342 11.20 6.83 0.62
C GLU A 342 12.39 7.78 0.82
N ASP A 343 13.61 7.33 0.51
CA ASP A 343 14.77 8.22 0.50
C ASP A 343 14.83 9.03 -0.81
N LYS A 344 14.93 10.35 -0.63
CA LYS A 344 14.99 11.37 -1.68
C LYS A 344 16.38 12.03 -1.74
N ARG A 345 17.43 11.42 -1.18
CA ARG A 345 18.79 11.95 -1.19
C ARG A 345 19.59 11.50 -2.41
N GLY A 346 20.58 12.31 -2.79
CA GLY A 346 21.60 11.95 -3.76
C GLY A 346 21.34 12.47 -5.18
N VAL A 347 21.93 11.77 -6.15
CA VAL A 347 21.80 12.11 -7.58
C VAL A 347 20.47 11.56 -8.08
N PHE A 348 19.69 12.38 -8.78
CA PHE A 348 18.36 11.98 -9.26
C PHE A 348 18.32 11.47 -10.71
N ILE A 349 19.43 11.57 -11.47
CA ILE A 349 19.51 11.08 -12.85
C ILE A 349 20.82 10.32 -13.06
N TYR A 350 20.69 9.11 -13.62
CA TYR A 350 21.78 8.25 -14.04
C TYR A 350 21.61 7.85 -15.52
N SER A 351 22.61 8.20 -16.32
CA SER A 351 22.77 7.79 -17.71
C SER A 351 24.25 7.76 -18.08
N GLY A 352 24.60 7.13 -19.20
CA GLY A 352 25.97 7.09 -19.72
C GLY A 352 26.97 6.54 -18.70
N ASP A 353 28.12 7.21 -18.56
CA ASP A 353 29.21 6.77 -17.67
C ASP A 353 28.82 6.71 -16.19
N LYS A 354 27.87 7.56 -15.74
CA LYS A 354 27.36 7.51 -14.37
C LYS A 354 26.67 6.17 -14.11
N LEU A 355 25.77 5.77 -15.01
CA LEU A 355 25.07 4.49 -14.91
C LEU A 355 26.04 3.31 -15.08
N LYS A 356 26.95 3.39 -16.06
CA LYS A 356 27.99 2.40 -16.32
C LYS A 356 28.81 2.07 -15.08
N THR A 357 29.15 3.07 -14.26
CA THR A 357 29.91 2.88 -13.02
C THR A 357 29.15 2.06 -11.98
N HIS A 358 27.83 2.21 -11.91
CA HIS A 358 26.98 1.51 -10.94
C HIS A 358 26.68 0.07 -11.38
N ILE A 359 26.46 -0.15 -12.68
CA ILE A 359 26.10 -1.48 -13.20
C ILE A 359 27.32 -2.31 -13.62
N GLY A 360 28.49 -1.69 -13.76
CA GLY A 360 29.71 -2.35 -14.25
C GLY A 360 30.23 -3.48 -13.38
N ARG A 361 29.76 -3.57 -12.12
CA ARG A 361 30.09 -4.63 -11.17
C ARG A 361 29.14 -5.83 -11.23
N VAL A 362 28.09 -5.75 -12.04
CA VAL A 362 27.06 -6.80 -12.15
C VAL A 362 27.40 -7.71 -13.33
N ASP A 363 27.25 -9.01 -13.12
CA ASP A 363 27.37 -10.00 -14.19
C ASP A 363 26.27 -9.77 -15.25
N ARG A 364 26.71 -9.40 -16.45
CA ARG A 364 25.82 -9.07 -17.58
C ARG A 364 25.02 -10.28 -18.07
N THR A 365 25.45 -11.50 -17.79
CA THR A 365 24.70 -12.72 -18.14
C THR A 365 23.39 -12.84 -17.36
N GLN A 366 23.26 -12.10 -16.25
CA GLN A 366 22.05 -12.05 -15.44
C GLN A 366 21.05 -11.01 -15.93
N PHE A 367 21.41 -10.19 -16.93
CA PHE A 367 20.50 -9.16 -17.43
C PHE A 367 19.40 -9.76 -18.29
N ASN A 368 18.17 -9.37 -18.01
CA ASN A 368 16.98 -9.77 -18.76
C ASN A 368 16.48 -8.59 -19.60
N ILE A 369 17.33 -8.15 -20.52
CA ILE A 369 17.16 -7.00 -21.42
C ILE A 369 17.01 -7.48 -22.87
N GLY A 370 16.50 -6.60 -23.73
CA GLY A 370 16.37 -6.86 -25.17
C GLY A 370 17.72 -7.11 -25.84
N GLU A 371 17.73 -7.89 -26.92
CA GLU A 371 18.96 -8.15 -27.68
C GLU A 371 19.52 -6.84 -28.26
N GLY A 372 20.84 -6.66 -28.16
CA GLY A 372 21.52 -5.45 -28.64
C GLY A 372 21.44 -4.24 -27.71
N ILE A 373 20.67 -4.30 -26.62
CA ILE A 373 20.57 -3.22 -25.64
C ILE A 373 21.83 -3.16 -24.77
N VAL A 374 22.36 -1.94 -24.63
CA VAL A 374 23.43 -1.55 -23.73
C VAL A 374 22.85 -0.63 -22.66
N PRO A 375 22.57 -1.12 -21.43
CA PRO A 375 21.74 -0.38 -20.48
C PRO A 375 22.22 1.04 -20.15
N HIS A 376 23.53 1.27 -20.10
CA HIS A 376 24.08 2.59 -19.78
C HIS A 376 24.00 3.60 -20.94
N ASN A 377 23.83 3.13 -22.17
CA ASN A 377 23.64 3.99 -23.34
C ASN A 377 22.16 4.15 -23.70
N ASP A 378 21.39 3.09 -23.48
CA ASP A 378 20.03 2.98 -24.01
C ASP A 378 18.95 3.28 -22.98
N PHE A 379 19.25 3.32 -21.68
CA PHE A 379 18.27 3.64 -20.65
C PHE A 379 18.67 4.87 -19.84
N ILE A 380 17.65 5.61 -19.40
CA ILE A 380 17.79 6.74 -18.49
C ILE A 380 17.09 6.36 -17.18
N PHE A 381 17.87 6.29 -16.11
CA PHE A 381 17.37 6.04 -14.77
C PHE A 381 17.15 7.38 -14.10
N ILE A 382 15.90 7.68 -13.73
CA ILE A 382 15.51 8.96 -13.16
C ILE A 382 14.70 8.72 -11.89
N HIS A 383 14.93 9.52 -10.86
CA HIS A 383 14.07 9.54 -9.68
C HIS A 383 12.96 10.57 -9.87
N ILE A 384 11.73 10.25 -9.49
CA ILE A 384 10.56 11.12 -9.72
C ILE A 384 10.71 12.50 -9.08
N GLU A 385 11.34 12.57 -7.91
CA GLU A 385 11.75 13.80 -7.22
C GLU A 385 12.54 14.78 -8.10
N TYR A 386 13.31 14.30 -9.11
CA TYR A 386 13.98 15.21 -10.05
C TYR A 386 12.98 16.12 -10.75
N LEU A 387 11.89 15.54 -11.25
CA LEU A 387 10.87 16.26 -12.01
C LEU A 387 10.20 17.29 -11.11
N ARG A 388 9.82 16.87 -9.89
CA ARG A 388 9.23 17.74 -8.88
C ARG A 388 10.13 18.93 -8.55
N ARG A 389 11.40 18.68 -8.19
CA ARG A 389 12.34 19.75 -7.85
C ARG A 389 12.62 20.68 -9.02
N THR A 390 12.65 20.15 -10.23
CA THR A 390 12.85 20.98 -11.42
C THR A 390 11.70 21.98 -11.58
N ILE A 391 10.47 21.54 -11.36
CA ILE A 391 9.29 22.40 -11.36
C ILE A 391 9.34 23.40 -10.19
N GLU A 392 9.58 22.92 -8.96
CA GLU A 392 9.66 23.77 -7.75
C GLU A 392 10.80 24.82 -7.80
N SER A 393 11.86 24.55 -8.57
CA SER A 393 12.97 25.49 -8.76
C SER A 393 12.77 26.49 -9.90
N CYS A 394 11.62 26.45 -10.59
CA CYS A 394 11.39 27.28 -11.75
C CYS A 394 10.87 28.67 -11.36
N ASP A 395 11.79 29.64 -11.29
CA ASP A 395 11.49 31.02 -10.88
C ASP A 395 10.30 31.66 -11.64
N SER A 396 10.07 31.31 -12.92
CA SER A 396 8.96 31.86 -13.69
C SER A 396 7.60 31.49 -13.09
N LEU A 397 7.45 30.28 -12.57
CA LEU A 397 6.22 29.78 -11.93
C LEU A 397 5.95 30.44 -10.57
N PHE A 398 6.96 31.06 -9.96
CA PHE A 398 6.91 31.64 -8.61
C PHE A 398 7.25 33.14 -8.59
N SER A 399 7.26 33.78 -9.77
CA SER A 399 7.52 35.21 -9.89
C SER A 399 6.30 36.04 -9.43
N ASP A 400 6.53 37.28 -8.98
CA ASP A 400 5.45 38.23 -8.59
C ASP A 400 4.51 38.60 -9.75
N THR A 401 4.80 38.14 -10.97
CA THR A 401 3.95 38.28 -12.14
C THR A 401 2.81 37.26 -12.09
N GLU A 402 1.56 37.73 -12.01
CA GLU A 402 0.36 36.89 -12.07
C GLU A 402 0.28 36.18 -13.44
N LEU A 403 0.80 34.96 -13.52
CA LEU A 403 0.59 34.08 -14.66
C LEU A 403 -0.84 33.52 -14.63
N THR A 404 -1.47 33.45 -15.80
CA THR A 404 -2.74 32.75 -15.95
C THR A 404 -2.53 31.22 -15.83
N PRO A 405 -3.58 30.45 -15.47
CA PRO A 405 -3.49 28.98 -15.42
C PRO A 405 -2.97 28.35 -16.73
N GLN A 406 -3.29 28.97 -17.87
CA GLN A 406 -2.84 28.49 -19.18
C GLN A 406 -1.33 28.73 -19.40
N GLU A 407 -0.80 29.86 -18.95
CA GLU A 407 0.64 30.16 -19.03
C GLU A 407 1.43 29.25 -18.08
N ILE A 408 0.94 29.04 -16.86
CA ILE A 408 1.50 28.08 -15.90
C ILE A 408 1.57 26.69 -16.53
N LYS A 409 0.46 26.22 -17.13
CA LYS A 409 0.41 24.94 -17.83
C LYS A 409 1.47 24.86 -18.93
N GLN A 410 1.63 25.90 -19.74
CA GLN A 410 2.63 25.93 -20.81
C GLN A 410 4.06 25.85 -20.28
N GLU A 411 4.39 26.60 -19.23
CA GLU A 411 5.70 26.54 -18.57
C GLU A 411 6.00 25.14 -18.01
N ILE A 412 5.05 24.52 -17.31
CA ILE A 412 5.18 23.13 -16.82
C ILE A 412 5.45 22.17 -17.98
N VAL A 413 4.73 22.29 -19.09
CA VAL A 413 4.94 21.45 -20.28
C VAL A 413 6.37 21.60 -20.82
N GLN A 414 6.91 22.81 -20.88
CA GLN A 414 8.28 23.05 -21.35
C GLN A 414 9.31 22.43 -20.41
N ILE A 415 9.14 22.63 -19.11
CA ILE A 415 10.02 22.04 -18.07
C ILE A 415 10.04 20.52 -18.19
N LEU A 416 8.87 19.90 -18.29
CA LEU A 416 8.72 18.45 -18.37
C LEU A 416 9.27 17.91 -19.69
N LYS A 417 9.00 18.54 -20.84
CA LYS A 417 9.56 18.14 -22.14
C LYS A 417 11.08 18.17 -22.13
N LYS A 418 11.68 19.22 -21.56
CA LYS A 418 13.12 19.32 -21.39
C LYS A 418 13.67 18.22 -20.47
N SER A 419 12.98 17.97 -19.36
CA SER A 419 13.38 16.96 -18.36
C SER A 419 13.34 15.53 -18.90
N PHE A 420 12.35 15.21 -19.74
CA PHE A 420 12.26 13.92 -20.45
C PHE A 420 12.97 13.92 -21.81
N GLY A 421 13.80 14.91 -22.11
CA GLY A 421 14.63 14.92 -23.32
C GLY A 421 13.84 14.92 -24.64
N TYR A 422 12.59 15.39 -24.65
CA TYR A 422 11.78 15.58 -25.86
C TYR A 422 12.32 16.70 -26.75
N GLU A 423 13.16 17.58 -26.18
CA GLU A 423 13.97 18.51 -26.94
C GLU A 423 15.41 18.00 -26.96
N SER A 424 15.98 17.87 -28.16
CA SER A 424 17.37 17.50 -28.36
C SER A 424 18.28 18.44 -27.55
N ILE A 425 18.76 17.94 -26.42
CA ILE A 425 19.83 18.57 -25.65
C ILE A 425 21.03 18.61 -26.60
N LYS A 426 21.33 19.79 -27.14
CA LYS A 426 22.69 20.08 -27.62
C LYS A 426 23.58 19.99 -26.39
N ILE A 427 24.14 18.81 -26.17
CA ILE A 427 25.27 18.63 -25.28
C ILE A 427 26.40 19.40 -25.97
N GLU A 428 26.69 20.62 -25.49
CA GLU A 428 27.95 21.26 -25.81
C GLU A 428 29.07 20.35 -25.33
N LYS A 429 29.97 20.04 -26.29
CA LYS A 429 31.02 19.02 -26.22
C LYS A 429 32.04 19.28 -25.13
#